data_AF-A0A7H4MUT8-F1
#
_entry.id   AF-A0A7H4MUT8-F1
#
_cell.length_a   1.000
_cell.length_b   1.000
_cell.length_c   1.000
_cell.angle_alpha   90.00
_cell.angle_beta   90.00
_cell.angle_gamma   90.00
#
_symmetry.space_group_name_H-M   'P 1'
#
loop_
_entity.id
_entity.type
_entity.pdbx_description
1 polymer ?
#
loop_
_entity_poly.entity_id
_entity_poly.type
_entity_poly.pdbx_seq_one_letter_code
_entity_poly.pdbx_strand_id
1 'polypeptide(L)' 'MSDRIFAGVWLLLCAGGMFIAWQIHSEYAYEPVGPRPFPVGIIGLMLACSVLLLLRRPDAITWPGTGFYNVY' A
#
# COMPACT_ATOMS: atom_id res chain seq x y z
N MET A 1 -10.18 -11.74 -4.30
CA MET A 1 -9.78 -11.33 -5.69
C MET A 1 -9.56 -9.83 -5.77
N SER A 2 -10.45 -9.01 -5.18
CA SER A 2 -10.32 -7.54 -5.01
C SER A 2 -8.95 -7.07 -4.52
N ASP A 3 -8.40 -7.75 -3.50
CA ASP A 3 -7.22 -7.26 -2.76
C ASP A 3 -5.98 -7.18 -3.64
N ARG A 4 -5.86 -8.09 -4.62
CA ARG A 4 -4.75 -8.11 -5.59
C ARG A 4 -4.86 -6.98 -6.61
N ILE A 5 -6.08 -6.63 -7.03
CA ILE A 5 -6.32 -5.51 -7.95
C ILE A 5 -6.00 -4.19 -7.25
N PHE A 6 -6.50 -4.04 -6.02
CA PHE A 6 -6.18 -2.87 -5.19
C PHE A 6 -4.68 -2.72 -4.99
N ALA A 7 -3.99 -3.79 -4.56
CA ALA A 7 -2.56 -3.76 -4.33
C ALA A 7 -1.74 -3.54 -5.63
N GLY A 8 -2.23 -3.99 -6.78
CA GLY A 8 -1.60 -3.71 -8.08
C GLY A 8 -1.71 -2.23 -8.49
N VAL A 9 -2.90 -1.66 -8.41
CA VAL A 9 -3.13 -0.22 -8.72
C VAL A 9 -2.36 0.67 -7.74
N TRP A 10 -2.39 0.32 -6.44
CA TRP A 10 -1.68 1.05 -5.41
C TRP A 10 -0.16 1.04 -5.62
N LEU A 11 0.40 -0.09 -6.07
CA LEU A 11 1.82 -0.20 -6.39
C LEU A 11 2.22 0.72 -7.56
N LEU A 12 1.39 0.81 -8.60
CA LEU A 12 1.62 1.76 -9.72
C LEU A 12 1.59 3.21 -9.26
N LEU A 13 0.62 3.57 -8.39
CA LEU A 13 0.54 4.91 -7.81
C LEU A 13 1.78 5.23 -6.95
N CYS A 14 2.27 4.28 -6.16
CA CYS A 14 3.50 4.47 -5.38
C CYS A 14 4.73 4.67 -6.28
N ALA A 15 4.84 3.91 -7.38
CA ALA A 15 5.93 4.08 -8.34
C ALA A 15 5.91 5.47 -9.01
N GLY A 16 4.73 5.96 -9.42
CA GLY A 16 4.56 7.31 -9.95
C GLY A 16 4.85 8.39 -8.90
N GLY A 17 4.38 8.20 -7.67
CA GLY A 17 4.68 9.07 -6.54
C GLY A 17 6.18 9.18 -6.26
N MET A 18 6.92 8.08 -6.36
CA MET A 18 8.38 8.06 -6.17
C MET A 18 9.08 8.96 -7.20
N PHE A 19 8.63 8.92 -8.46
CA PHE A 19 9.17 9.78 -9.52
C PHE A 19 8.94 11.27 -9.21
N ILE A 20 7.75 11.62 -8.74
CA ILE A 20 7.41 12.99 -8.35
C ILE A 20 8.21 13.43 -7.11
N ALA A 21 8.29 12.58 -6.09
CA ALA A 21 9.02 12.86 -4.86
C ALA A 21 10.51 13.09 -5.11
N TRP A 22 11.08 12.45 -6.14
CA TRP A 22 12.46 12.66 -6.55
C TRP A 22 12.73 14.07 -7.10
N GLN A 23 11.72 14.71 -7.68
CA GLN A 23 11.82 16.06 -8.23
C GLN A 23 11.69 17.15 -7.15
N ILE A 24 11.38 16.79 -5.90
CA ILE A 24 11.21 17.76 -4.81
C ILE A 24 12.59 18.29 -4.38
N HIS A 25 12.80 19.59 -4.61
CA HIS A 25 13.95 20.34 -4.14
C HIS A 25 13.47 21.54 -3.32
N SER A 26 14.15 21.81 -2.21
CA SER A 26 13.95 23.03 -1.41
C SER A 26 15.19 23.90 -1.60
N GLU A 27 15.01 25.21 -1.82
CA GLU A 27 16.11 26.17 -1.96
C GLU A 27 16.96 26.28 -0.68
N TYR A 28 16.33 26.07 0.49
CA TYR A 28 17.01 26.04 1.77
C TYR A 28 16.57 24.82 2.58
N ALA A 29 17.53 23.99 2.97
CA ALA A 29 17.31 22.84 3.85
C ALA A 29 18.09 23.09 5.15
N TYR A 30 17.39 23.56 6.19
CA TYR A 30 17.99 23.83 7.50
C TYR A 30 18.08 22.58 8.38
N GLU A 31 17.41 21.50 7.99
CA GLU A 31 17.47 20.20 8.66
C GLU A 31 18.44 19.24 7.94
N PRO A 32 19.20 18.40 8.68
CA PRO A 32 20.29 17.59 8.13
C PRO A 32 19.84 16.51 7.14
N VAL A 33 18.55 16.19 7.11
CA VAL A 33 17.96 15.17 6.23
C VAL A 33 17.54 15.72 4.87
N GLY A 34 17.37 17.03 4.72
CA GLY A 34 16.86 17.63 3.50
C GLY A 34 15.38 17.33 3.22
N PRO A 35 14.80 17.91 2.16
CA PRO A 35 13.35 17.89 1.91
C PRO A 35 12.82 16.55 1.34
N ARG A 36 13.72 15.66 0.93
CA ARG A 36 13.45 14.47 0.11
C ARG A 36 13.13 13.20 0.93
N PRO A 37 13.79 12.92 2.07
CA PRO A 37 13.62 11.65 2.76
C PRO A 37 12.23 11.45 3.33
N PHE A 38 11.52 12.51 3.72
CA PHE A 38 10.16 12.40 4.22
C PHE A 38 9.18 11.85 3.16
N PRO A 39 8.99 12.49 1.99
CA PRO A 39 8.10 11.97 0.96
C PRO A 39 8.58 10.62 0.39
N VAL A 40 9.88 10.45 0.18
CA VAL A 40 10.44 9.18 -0.33
C VAL A 40 10.25 8.04 0.68
N GLY A 41 10.41 8.31 1.98
CA GLY A 41 10.25 7.34 3.05
C GLY A 41 8.81 6.84 3.18
N ILE A 42 7.83 7.75 3.16
CA ILE A 42 6.41 7.39 3.21
C ILE A 42 6.02 6.57 1.97
N ILE A 43 6.40 7.02 0.77
CA ILE A 43 6.10 6.30 -0.48
C ILE A 43 6.79 4.93 -0.50
N GLY A 44 8.01 4.83 0.00
CA GLY A 44 8.72 3.56 0.14
C GLY A 44 8.00 2.59 1.07
N LEU A 45 7.50 3.06 2.22
CA LEU A 45 6.70 2.25 3.15
C LEU A 45 5.39 1.78 2.51
N MET A 46 4.70 2.67 1.79
CA MET A 46 3.45 2.34 1.08
C MET A 46 3.69 1.30 -0.02
N LEU A 47 4.78 1.44 -0.78
CA LEU A 47 5.18 0.48 -1.81
C LEU A 47 5.47 -0.89 -1.19
N ALA A 48 6.25 -0.92 -0.11
CA ALA A 48 6.55 -2.16 0.62
C ALA A 48 5.26 -2.84 1.14
N CYS A 49 4.33 -2.08 1.72
CA CYS A 49 3.05 -2.59 2.18
C CYS A 49 2.22 -3.17 1.01
N SER A 50 2.21 -2.50 -0.15
CA SER A 50 1.52 -2.97 -1.36
C SER A 50 2.07 -4.31 -1.87
N VAL A 51 3.40 -4.44 -1.89
CA VAL A 51 4.07 -5.69 -2.27
C VAL A 51 3.71 -6.81 -1.29
N LEU A 52 3.74 -6.52 0.01
CA LEU A 52 3.34 -7.49 1.03
C LEU A 52 1.88 -7.91 0.85
N LEU A 53 0.96 -6.99 0.54
CA LEU A 53 -0.45 -7.32 0.23
C LEU A 53 -0.59 -8.24 -0.99
N LEU A 54 0.22 -8.06 -2.03
CA LEU A 54 0.23 -8.95 -3.21
C LEU A 54 0.75 -10.36 -2.89
N LEU A 55 1.72 -10.47 -1.98
CA LEU A 55 2.32 -11.74 -1.55
C LEU A 55 1.46 -12.48 -0.52
N ARG A 56 0.63 -11.77 0.25
CA ARG A 56 -0.30 -12.36 1.22
C ARG A 56 -1.35 -13.20 0.50
N ARG A 57 -1.59 -14.41 1.02
CA ARG A 57 -2.69 -15.28 0.58
C ARG A 57 -3.96 -14.87 1.34
N PRO A 58 -5.09 -14.61 0.67
CA PRO A 58 -6.33 -14.29 1.37
C PRO A 58 -6.84 -15.53 2.12
N ASP A 59 -7.17 -15.36 3.39
CA ASP A 59 -7.80 -16.41 4.20
C ASP A 59 -9.21 -16.68 3.67
N ALA A 60 -9.60 -17.96 3.68
CA ALA A 60 -10.95 -18.34 3.31
C ALA A 60 -11.91 -17.82 4.38
N ILE A 61 -12.64 -16.74 4.04
CA ILE A 61 -13.71 -16.21 4.88
C ILE A 61 -14.83 -17.25 4.93
N THR A 62 -14.92 -17.98 6.03
CA THR A 62 -16.05 -18.85 6.36
C THR A 62 -17.02 -18.06 7.22
N TRP A 63 -18.11 -17.58 6.62
CA TRP A 63 -19.17 -16.94 7.38
C TRP A 63 -19.93 -17.98 8.22
N PRO A 64 -20.03 -17.84 9.56
CA PRO A 64 -20.89 -18.69 10.36
C PRO A 64 -22.34 -18.23 10.18
N GLY A 65 -23.02 -18.74 9.14
CA GLY A 65 -24.39 -18.28 8.85
C GLY A 65 -25.27 -19.20 8.00
N THR A 66 -24.72 -20.18 7.28
CA THR A 66 -25.50 -21.01 6.34
C THR A 66 -25.95 -22.35 6.93
N GLY A 67 -26.36 -22.38 8.21
CA GLY A 67 -26.65 -23.62 8.91
C GLY A 67 -27.68 -23.52 10.03
N PHE A 68 -28.89 -23.03 9.75
CA PHE A 68 -30.00 -23.10 10.72
C PHE A 68 -31.37 -23.51 10.14
N TYR A 69 -31.44 -24.03 8.92
CA TYR A 69 -32.73 -24.43 8.31
C TYR A 69 -32.80 -25.95 8.15
N ASN A 70 -32.72 -26.72 9.24
CA ASN A 70 -33.05 -28.15 9.24
C ASN A 70 -33.47 -28.60 10.66
N VAL A 71 -34.45 -27.89 11.23
CA VAL A 71 -35.20 -28.34 12.41
C VAL A 71 -36.67 -28.07 12.14
N TYR A 72 -37.27 -28.80 11.18
CA TYR A 72 -38.69 -29.17 11.11
C TYR A 72 -38.82 -30.38 10.19
#